data_AF-A0A7X7FA05-F1
#
_entry.id   AF-A0A7X7FA05-F1
#
_cell.length_a   1.000
_cell.length_b   1.000
_cell.length_c   1.000
_cell.angle_alpha   90.00
_cell.angle_beta   90.00
_cell.angle_gamma   90.00
#
_symmetry.space_group_name_H-M   'P 1'
#
loop_
_entity.id
_entity.type
_entity.pdbx_description
1 polymer ?
#
loop_
_entity_poly.entity_id
_entity_poly.type
_entity_poly.pdbx_seq_one_letter_code
_entity_poly.pdbx_strand_id
1 'polypeptide(L)'
;AIYMTRIQDEWDSKQGESACIDTSAFKIGAEEMRLCKPDAILMHPLPRRDEIATEVDRDPRAMYWRQMRNGMWMRAALIASTFDCATRIDEFYRENL
;
A
#
# COMPACT_ATOMS: atom_id res chain seq x y z
N ALA A 1 11.06 -7.62 -0.60
CA ALA A 1 9.84 -6.89 -0.20
C ALA A 1 8.66 -7.85 -0.29
N ILE A 2 7.65 -7.65 0.55
CA ILE A 2 6.39 -8.40 0.58
C ILE A 2 5.28 -7.41 0.18
N TYR A 3 4.46 -7.78 -0.79
CA TYR A 3 3.31 -6.99 -1.21
C TYR A 3 2.05 -7.80 -0.96
N MET A 4 1.28 -7.41 0.05
CA MET A 4 0.06 -8.08 0.45
C MET A 4 -1.15 -7.45 -0.23
N THR A 5 -2.20 -8.25 -0.44
CA THR A 5 -3.48 -7.80 -0.99
C THR A 5 -4.63 -8.47 -0.27
N ARG A 6 -5.75 -7.75 -0.14
CA ARG A 6 -7.02 -8.34 0.28
C ARG A 6 -7.62 -9.25 -0.81
N ILE A 7 -8.40 -10.24 -0.39
CA ILE A 7 -9.37 -10.88 -1.27
C ILE A 7 -10.43 -9.85 -1.68
N GLN A 8 -10.80 -9.87 -2.97
CA GLN A 8 -11.78 -8.97 -3.57
C GLN A 8 -13.11 -9.71 -3.77
N ASP A 9 -13.83 -9.94 -2.68
CA ASP A 9 -15.15 -10.58 -2.68
C ASP A 9 -16.23 -9.76 -3.39
N GLU A 10 -15.96 -8.49 -3.72
CA GLU A 10 -16.85 -7.67 -4.54
C GLU A 10 -16.97 -8.18 -5.99
N TRP A 11 -16.11 -9.12 -6.41
CA TRP A 11 -16.14 -9.75 -7.72
C TRP A 11 -16.65 -11.20 -7.70
N ASP A 12 -17.23 -11.64 -6.58
CA ASP A 12 -17.81 -12.97 -6.44
C ASP A 12 -18.93 -13.19 -7.47
N SER A 13 -18.84 -14.27 -8.26
CA SER A 13 -19.89 -14.63 -9.22
C SER A 13 -21.12 -15.22 -8.51
N LYS A 14 -20.88 -15.84 -7.34
CA LYS A 14 -21.92 -16.29 -6.40
C LYS A 14 -21.59 -15.71 -5.03
N GLN A 15 -22.59 -15.18 -4.34
CA GLN A 15 -22.39 -14.60 -3.02
C GLN A 15 -21.66 -15.56 -2.07
N GLY A 16 -20.48 -15.15 -1.59
CA GLY A 16 -19.68 -15.92 -0.63
C GLY A 16 -18.76 -16.97 -1.24
N GLU A 17 -18.55 -16.96 -2.56
CA GLU A 17 -17.58 -17.83 -3.24
C GLU A 17 -16.17 -17.64 -2.67
N SER A 18 -15.72 -16.40 -2.54
CA SER A 18 -14.41 -16.06 -1.99
C SER A 18 -14.28 -16.38 -0.50
N ALA A 19 -15.41 -16.43 0.24
CA ALA A 19 -15.39 -16.72 1.67
C ALA A 19 -15.01 -18.19 1.98
N CYS A 20 -15.10 -19.07 0.99
CA CYS A 20 -14.68 -20.46 1.10
C CYS A 20 -13.16 -20.65 0.94
N ILE A 21 -12.40 -19.60 0.58
CA ILE A 21 -10.96 -19.67 0.39
C ILE A 21 -10.27 -19.60 1.75
N ASP A 22 -9.49 -20.63 2.08
CA ASP A 22 -8.65 -20.63 3.28
C ASP A 22 -7.44 -19.71 3.08
N THR A 23 -7.42 -18.60 3.82
CA THR A 23 -6.32 -17.62 3.83
C THR A 23 -5.46 -17.70 5.08
N SER A 24 -5.67 -18.68 5.96
CA SER A 24 -4.98 -18.77 7.26
C SER A 24 -3.44 -18.73 7.11
N ALA A 25 -2.90 -19.38 6.09
CA ALA A 25 -1.46 -19.41 5.79
C ALA A 25 -0.91 -18.12 5.16
N PHE A 26 -1.77 -17.16 4.79
CA PHE A 26 -1.41 -15.94 4.09
C PHE A 26 -1.67 -14.67 4.92
N LYS A 27 -1.65 -14.80 6.25
CA LYS A 27 -1.76 -13.67 7.17
C LYS A 27 -0.39 -13.28 7.69
N ILE A 28 -0.17 -11.99 7.90
CA ILE A 28 1.08 -11.45 8.47
C ILE A 28 0.79 -10.82 9.83
N GLY A 29 1.33 -11.42 10.89
CA GLY A 29 1.41 -10.88 12.24
C GLY A 29 2.86 -10.68 12.70
N ALA A 30 3.05 -10.45 14.00
CA ALA A 30 4.39 -10.25 14.56
C ALA A 30 5.32 -11.46 14.36
N GLU A 31 4.80 -12.69 14.40
CA GLU A 31 5.60 -13.91 14.22
C GLU A 31 6.16 -14.03 12.79
N GLU A 32 5.32 -13.81 11.77
CA GLU A 32 5.77 -13.84 10.37
C GLU A 32 6.77 -12.71 10.09
N MET A 33 6.57 -11.55 10.71
CA MET A 33 7.50 -10.44 10.63
C MET A 33 8.87 -10.77 11.26
N ARG A 34 8.96 -11.67 12.26
CA ARG A 34 10.26 -12.12 12.80
C ARG A 34 11.05 -12.98 11.83
N LEU A 35 10.38 -13.68 10.92
CA LEU A 35 11.02 -14.49 9.88
C LEU A 35 11.55 -13.62 8.73
N CYS A 36 11.03 -12.40 8.60
CA CYS A 36 11.45 -11.46 7.56
C CYS A 36 12.82 -10.86 7.88
N LYS A 37 13.57 -10.52 6.82
CA LYS A 37 14.84 -9.78 6.95
C LYS A 37 14.64 -8.46 7.72
N PRO A 38 15.66 -7.95 8.43
CA PRO A 38 15.59 -6.67 9.14
C PRO A 38 15.28 -5.47 8.22
N ASP A 39 15.67 -5.56 6.94
CA ASP A 39 15.45 -4.55 5.90
C ASP A 39 14.29 -4.90 4.96
N ALA A 40 13.48 -5.91 5.30
CA ALA A 40 12.30 -6.24 4.53
C ALA A 40 11.34 -5.04 4.49
N ILE A 41 10.62 -4.92 3.38
CA ILE A 41 9.59 -3.89 3.19
C ILE A 41 8.26 -4.61 3.03
N LEU A 42 7.29 -4.27 3.87
CA LEU A 42 5.91 -4.74 3.77
C LEU A 42 5.02 -3.63 3.18
N MET A 43 4.32 -3.94 2.09
CA MET A 43 3.42 -3.04 1.37
C MET A 43 2.01 -3.62 1.26
N HIS A 44 1.03 -2.74 1.11
CA HIS A 44 -0.39 -3.10 0.98
C HIS A 44 -1.15 -1.93 0.33
N PRO A 45 -2.00 -2.16 -0.69
CA PRO A 45 -2.70 -1.09 -1.40
C PRO A 45 -3.86 -0.45 -0.60
N LEU A 46 -4.32 -1.13 0.45
CA LEU A 46 -5.49 -0.77 1.28
C LEU A 46 -6.81 -0.74 0.48
N PRO A 47 -7.99 -0.75 1.15
CA PRO A 47 -8.20 -1.04 2.57
C PRO A 47 -7.72 -2.46 2.91
N ARG A 48 -7.20 -2.68 4.12
CA ARG A 48 -6.86 -4.03 4.60
C ARG A 48 -8.00 -4.65 5.40
N ARG A 49 -8.06 -5.98 5.45
CA ARG A 49 -8.92 -6.74 6.36
C ARG A 49 -8.05 -7.44 7.41
N ASP A 50 -8.03 -8.77 7.44
CA ASP A 50 -7.30 -9.58 8.41
C ASP A 50 -6.01 -10.19 7.84
N GLU A 51 -5.64 -9.86 6.60
CA GLU A 51 -4.40 -10.31 5.97
C GLU A 51 -3.14 -9.71 6.60
N ILE A 52 -3.24 -8.57 7.30
CA ILE A 52 -2.16 -7.96 8.08
C ILE A 52 -2.72 -7.57 9.45
N ALA A 53 -2.17 -8.14 10.53
CA ALA A 53 -2.56 -7.80 11.89
C ALA A 53 -2.21 -6.33 12.22
N THR A 54 -3.06 -5.66 12.99
CA THR A 54 -2.89 -4.23 13.34
C THR A 54 -1.64 -3.96 14.16
N GLU A 55 -1.15 -4.92 14.93
CA GLU A 55 0.12 -4.81 15.66
C GLU A 55 1.33 -4.56 14.75
N VAL A 56 1.27 -5.00 13.49
CA VAL A 56 2.32 -4.80 12.48
C VAL A 56 2.44 -3.32 12.08
N ASP A 57 1.46 -2.47 12.38
CA ASP A 57 1.53 -1.01 12.12
C ASP A 57 2.73 -0.35 12.79
N ARG A 58 3.18 -0.90 13.92
CA ARG A 58 4.31 -0.38 14.71
C ARG A 58 5.66 -0.88 14.21
N ASP A 59 5.67 -1.88 13.32
CA ASP A 59 6.92 -2.40 12.75
C ASP A 59 7.48 -1.37 11.74
N PRO A 60 8.74 -0.93 11.87
CA PRO A 60 9.33 0.05 10.96
C PRO A 60 9.41 -0.43 9.50
N ARG A 61 9.26 -1.73 9.25
CA ARG A 61 9.23 -2.34 7.92
C ARG A 61 7.86 -2.21 7.25
N ALA A 62 6.81 -1.84 7.98
CA ALA A 62 5.48 -1.58 7.46
C ALA A 62 5.44 -0.23 6.70
N MET A 63 5.50 -0.30 5.38
CA MET A 63 5.61 0.89 4.51
C MET A 63 4.32 1.28 3.81
N TYR A 64 3.21 0.58 4.02
CA TYR A 64 1.93 0.87 3.35
C TYR A 64 1.40 2.28 3.64
N TRP A 65 1.67 2.86 4.83
CA TRP A 65 1.33 4.27 5.10
C TRP A 65 2.13 5.25 4.24
N ARG A 66 3.44 5.01 4.11
CA ARG A 66 4.31 5.78 3.22
C ARG A 66 3.90 5.59 1.77
N GLN A 67 3.53 4.37 1.38
CA GLN A 67 2.98 4.06 0.06
C GLN A 67 1.73 4.89 -0.25
N MET A 68 0.78 5.01 0.68
CA MET A 68 -0.43 5.82 0.49
C MET A 68 -0.10 7.30 0.28
N ARG A 69 0.83 7.85 1.08
CA ARG A 69 1.31 9.22 0.91
C ARG A 69 2.00 9.40 -0.44
N ASN A 70 2.84 8.46 -0.86
CA ASN A 70 3.48 8.49 -2.17
C ASN A 70 2.45 8.43 -3.30
N GLY A 71 1.33 7.72 -3.13
CA GLY A 71 0.24 7.70 -4.09
C GLY A 71 -0.37 9.09 -4.35
N MET A 72 -0.46 9.95 -3.33
CA MET A 72 -0.87 11.35 -3.50
C MET A 72 0.13 12.12 -4.38
N TRP A 73 1.43 12.03 -4.07
CA TRP A 73 2.47 12.72 -4.83
C TRP A 73 2.58 12.22 -6.27
N MET A 74 2.47 10.91 -6.49
CA MET A 74 2.44 10.33 -7.83
C MET A 74 1.26 10.87 -8.65
N ARG A 75 0.06 10.97 -8.06
CA ARG A 75 -1.09 11.58 -8.74
C ARG A 75 -0.87 13.06 -9.04
N ALA A 76 -0.33 13.83 -8.10
CA ALA A 76 0.00 15.23 -8.33
C ALA A 76 1.00 15.39 -9.50
N ALA A 77 2.06 14.58 -9.52
CA ALA A 77 3.03 14.58 -10.60
C ALA A 77 2.42 14.17 -11.95
N LEU A 78 1.58 13.13 -11.96
CA LEU A 78 0.88 12.70 -13.18
C LEU A 78 -0.04 13.79 -13.72
N ILE A 79 -0.84 14.44 -12.86
CA ILE A 79 -1.71 15.56 -13.26
C ILE A 79 -0.85 16.71 -13.82
N ALA A 80 0.18 17.13 -13.09
CA ALA A 80 1.07 18.21 -13.52
C ALA A 80 1.73 17.90 -14.87
N SER A 81 2.19 16.66 -15.08
CA SER A 81 2.78 16.24 -16.35
C SER A 81 1.76 16.13 -17.49
N THR A 82 0.53 15.69 -17.19
CA THR A 82 -0.52 15.49 -18.21
C THR A 82 -1.04 16.82 -18.74
N PHE A 83 -1.13 17.83 -17.88
CA PHE A 83 -1.61 19.18 -18.22
C PHE A 83 -0.47 20.17 -18.48
N ASP A 84 0.75 19.68 -18.72
CA ASP A 84 1.94 20.50 -19.00
C ASP A 84 2.20 21.65 -18.00
N CYS A 85 1.87 21.38 -16.73
CA CYS A 85 2.03 22.33 -15.62
C CYS A 85 3.30 22.05 -14.79
N ALA A 86 4.01 20.95 -15.05
CA ALA A 86 5.18 20.55 -14.27
C ALA A 86 6.28 21.63 -14.27
N THR A 87 6.63 22.17 -15.44
CA THR A 87 7.63 23.24 -15.58
C THR A 87 7.24 24.49 -14.81
N ARG A 88 5.97 24.92 -14.93
CA ARG A 88 5.46 26.10 -14.24
C ARG A 88 5.49 25.97 -12.71
N ILE A 89 5.19 24.78 -12.19
CA ILE A 89 5.27 24.50 -10.74
C ILE A 89 6.71 24.61 -10.26
N ASP A 90 7.66 24.06 -11.04
CA ASP A 90 9.08 24.08 -10.72
C ASP A 90 9.68 25.50 -10.78
N GLU A 91 9.31 26.29 -11.80
CA GLU A 91 9.68 27.70 -11.92
C GLU A 91 9.18 28.51 -10.71
N PHE A 92 7.88 28.38 -10.38
CA PHE A 92 7.31 29.05 -9.21
C PHE A 92 8.05 28.69 -7.93
N TYR A 93 8.39 27.42 -7.73
CA TYR A 93 9.12 26.98 -6.54
C TYR A 93 10.54 27.56 -6.47
N ARG A 94 11.25 27.62 -7.61
CA ARG A 94 12.60 28.20 -7.68
C ARG A 94 12.64 29.70 -7.41
N GLU A 95 11.58 30.43 -7.75
CA GLU A 95 11.50 31.89 -7.57
C GLU A 95 11.02 32.33 -6.18
N ASN A 96 10.36 31.45 -5.41
CA ASN A 96 9.71 31.77 -4.14
C ASN A 96 10.33 31.07 -2.92
N LEU A 97 11.55 30.55 -3.08
CA LEU A 97 12.41 30.04 -2.02
C LEU A 97 13.58 30.99 -1.77
#